data_AF-A0A3P7EXL6-F1
#
_entry.id   AF-A0A3P7EXL6-F1
#
_cell.length_a   1.000
_cell.length_b   1.000
_cell.length_c   1.000
_cell.angle_alpha   90.00
_cell.angle_beta   90.00
_cell.angle_gamma   90.00
#
_symmetry.space_group_name_H-M   'P 1'
#
loop_
_entity.id
_entity.type
_entity.pdbx_description
1 polymer ?
#
loop_
_entity_poly.entity_id
_entity_poly.type
_entity_poly.pdbx_seq_one_letter_code
_entity_poly.pdbx_strand_id
1 'polypeptide(L)'
;MVSLLDSGNMEVVVETLRLLQVISKRSRFLSQHLSEFQQKQLTMKLTAIVQCWSGKLRNSKMDECCASEVWSTPLLPICYQVGNSTKIIRSVQLDKSLALEVDEVLLGEKVSEEERISLCARMRLVRAFCTVEGRRMCVVARLLALSVLVYSRTLLEEWQLNSMLYDSLVEEISRLLLVDIAPSGVLVDTIKTEALKTLTSIISLDRPAKQNVVVECLGANSYHGFMARAVRICVEDLRRGTLGMPGHNSVQFCTALFSLLYHLAGFDNGGDALVSCALTESLLAVVGCESVPLEQISFATRAVRVLDIMTSLDANAFTANNGMNVIISRLAVR
;
A
#
# COMPACT_ATOMS: atom_id res chain seq x y z
N MET A 1 -9.76 -12.69 13.94
CA MET A 1 -9.26 -11.73 12.94
C MET A 1 -10.41 -10.91 12.32
N VAL A 2 -11.38 -11.51 11.64
CA VAL A 2 -12.49 -10.76 10.99
C VAL A 2 -13.30 -9.89 11.98
N SER A 3 -13.47 -10.34 13.23
CA SER A 3 -14.09 -9.56 14.30
C SER A 3 -13.26 -8.37 14.77
N LEU A 4 -11.93 -8.42 14.67
CA LEU A 4 -11.05 -7.32 15.07
C LEU A 4 -11.16 -6.12 14.12
N LEU A 5 -11.65 -6.33 12.89
CA LEU A 5 -11.97 -5.25 11.95
C LEU A 5 -13.15 -4.37 12.40
N ASP A 6 -13.93 -4.81 13.39
CA ASP A 6 -15.01 -4.02 14.00
C ASP A 6 -14.52 -3.08 15.10
N SER A 7 -13.24 -3.17 15.48
CA SER A 7 -12.64 -2.32 16.51
C SER A 7 -12.80 -0.83 16.15
N GLY A 8 -13.14 -0.02 17.16
CA GLY A 8 -13.08 1.43 17.07
C GLY A 8 -11.66 1.98 17.15
N ASN A 9 -10.69 1.19 17.63
CA ASN A 9 -9.28 1.59 17.68
C ASN A 9 -8.62 1.31 16.32
N MET A 10 -8.15 2.37 15.67
CA MET A 10 -7.49 2.31 14.36
C MET A 10 -6.18 1.50 14.36
N GLU A 11 -5.44 1.45 15.46
CA GLU A 11 -4.22 0.66 15.57
C GLU A 11 -4.53 -0.84 15.46
N VAL A 12 -5.55 -1.30 16.19
CA VAL A 12 -6.02 -2.69 16.13
C VAL A 12 -6.47 -3.05 14.71
N VAL A 13 -7.15 -2.12 14.03
CA VAL A 13 -7.61 -2.31 12.64
C VAL A 13 -6.42 -2.41 11.69
N VAL A 14 -5.45 -1.49 11.78
CA VAL A 14 -4.25 -1.47 10.93
C VAL A 14 -3.43 -2.74 11.12
N GLU A 15 -3.17 -3.17 12.35
CA GLU A 15 -2.38 -4.38 12.60
C GLU A 15 -3.12 -5.67 12.19
N THR A 16 -4.45 -5.69 12.33
CA THR A 16 -5.27 -6.78 11.78
C THR A 16 -5.18 -6.83 10.25
N LEU A 17 -5.27 -5.68 9.58
CA LEU A 17 -5.16 -5.58 8.13
C LEU A 17 -3.75 -5.94 7.64
N ARG A 18 -2.70 -5.60 8.40
CA ARG A 18 -1.31 -5.96 8.11
C ARG A 18 -1.12 -7.48 8.11
N LEU A 19 -1.68 -8.17 9.11
CA LEU A 19 -1.67 -9.64 9.14
C LEU A 19 -2.46 -10.23 7.96
N LEU A 20 -3.64 -9.69 7.64
CA LEU A 20 -4.42 -10.10 6.47
C LEU A 20 -3.64 -9.92 5.15
N GLN A 21 -2.90 -8.81 5.00
CA GLN A 21 -2.09 -8.54 3.80
C GLN A 21 -0.97 -9.57 3.63
N VAL A 22 -0.33 -9.98 4.73
CA VAL A 22 0.71 -11.04 4.69
C VAL A 22 0.10 -12.37 4.27
N ILE A 23 -1.05 -12.74 4.83
CA ILE A 23 -1.76 -13.98 4.51
C ILE A 23 -2.22 -13.99 3.05
N SER A 24 -2.85 -12.92 2.58
CA SER A 24 -3.40 -12.81 1.22
C SER A 24 -2.31 -12.83 0.15
N LYS A 25 -1.17 -12.17 0.40
CA LYS A 25 -0.05 -12.14 -0.55
C LYS A 25 0.64 -13.50 -0.69
N ARG A 26 0.73 -14.28 0.38
CA ARG A 26 1.55 -15.52 0.44
C ARG A 26 0.75 -16.80 0.24
N SER A 27 -0.58 -16.73 0.29
CA SER A 27 -1.42 -17.92 0.26
C SER A 27 -2.82 -17.61 -0.27
N ARG A 28 -3.55 -18.65 -0.66
CA ARG A 28 -4.98 -18.58 -0.98
C ARG A 28 -5.87 -18.84 0.24
N PHE A 29 -5.34 -18.71 1.46
CA PHE A 29 -6.07 -19.07 2.68
C PHE A 29 -7.40 -18.33 2.81
N LEU A 30 -7.41 -17.02 2.52
CA LEU A 30 -8.62 -16.21 2.62
C LEU A 30 -9.72 -16.66 1.65
N SER A 31 -9.35 -17.16 0.47
CA SER A 31 -10.31 -17.58 -0.56
C SER A 31 -10.65 -19.07 -0.56
N GLN A 32 -9.83 -19.92 0.07
CA GLN A 32 -9.99 -21.37 0.03
C GLN A 32 -10.27 -22.02 1.39
N HIS A 33 -9.89 -21.38 2.50
CA HIS A 33 -9.96 -22.00 3.83
C HIS A 33 -10.90 -21.27 4.81
N LEU A 34 -11.30 -20.04 4.50
CA LEU A 34 -12.40 -19.40 5.23
C LEU A 34 -13.75 -19.96 4.77
N SER A 35 -14.71 -20.05 5.67
CA SER A 35 -16.09 -20.41 5.30
C SER A 35 -16.73 -19.31 4.45
N GLU A 36 -17.73 -19.64 3.64
CA GLU A 36 -18.43 -18.66 2.79
C GLU A 36 -18.95 -17.45 3.60
N PHE A 37 -19.48 -17.70 4.80
CA PHE A 37 -19.90 -16.65 5.72
C PHE A 37 -18.75 -15.72 6.11
N GLN A 38 -17.59 -16.29 6.47
CA GLN A 38 -16.40 -15.52 6.83
C GLN A 38 -15.81 -14.74 5.64
N GLN A 39 -15.83 -15.34 4.45
CA GLN A 39 -15.40 -14.69 3.21
C GLN A 39 -16.27 -13.47 2.92
N LYS A 40 -17.61 -13.64 2.96
CA LYS A 40 -18.57 -12.56 2.75
C LYS A 40 -18.36 -11.43 3.77
N GLN A 41 -18.27 -11.77 5.05
CA GLN A 41 -18.00 -10.81 6.14
C GLN A 41 -16.70 -10.04 5.92
N LEU A 42 -15.62 -10.74 5.57
CA LEU A 42 -14.32 -10.13 5.34
C LEU A 42 -14.38 -9.17 4.15
N THR A 43 -14.95 -9.60 3.02
CA THR A 43 -15.12 -8.77 1.83
C THR A 43 -15.93 -7.51 2.13
N MET A 44 -17.07 -7.63 2.80
CA MET A 44 -17.91 -6.48 3.16
C MET A 44 -17.16 -5.46 4.03
N LYS A 45 -16.42 -5.93 5.04
CA LYS A 45 -15.65 -5.05 5.94
C LYS A 45 -14.49 -4.37 5.24
N LEU A 46 -13.75 -5.09 4.40
CA LEU A 46 -12.65 -4.52 3.62
C LEU A 46 -13.19 -3.49 2.63
N THR A 47 -14.26 -3.80 1.90
CA THR A 47 -14.92 -2.87 0.97
C THR A 47 -15.40 -1.62 1.70
N ALA A 48 -16.01 -1.76 2.87
CA ALA A 48 -16.43 -0.61 3.68
C ALA A 48 -15.25 0.27 4.13
N ILE A 49 -14.10 -0.30 4.48
CA ILE A 49 -12.87 0.46 4.82
C ILE A 49 -12.33 1.19 3.59
N VAL A 50 -12.39 0.60 2.40
CA VAL A 50 -11.95 1.25 1.16
C VAL A 50 -12.91 2.37 0.74
N GLN A 51 -14.22 2.12 0.85
CA GLN A 51 -15.27 3.01 0.35
C GLN A 51 -15.73 4.08 1.33
N CYS A 52 -15.37 4.02 2.62
CA CYS A 52 -15.67 5.10 3.57
C CYS A 52 -15.00 6.44 3.21
N TRP A 53 -14.08 6.42 2.24
CA TRP A 53 -13.43 7.57 1.61
C TRP A 53 -14.24 8.19 0.45
N SER A 54 -15.40 7.64 0.11
CA SER A 54 -16.30 8.21 -0.90
C SER A 54 -17.08 9.43 -0.36
N GLY A 55 -17.97 10.00 -1.19
CA GLY A 55 -18.80 11.13 -0.79
C GLY A 55 -17.98 12.41 -0.55
N LYS A 56 -18.02 12.95 0.67
CA LYS A 56 -17.33 14.21 1.01
C LYS A 56 -15.81 14.14 0.92
N LEU A 57 -15.24 12.95 1.11
CA LEU A 57 -13.81 12.69 0.95
C LEU A 57 -13.39 12.39 -0.49
N ARG A 58 -14.35 12.25 -1.43
CA ARG A 58 -14.06 11.92 -2.83
C ARG A 58 -13.12 12.93 -3.49
N ASN A 59 -13.20 14.20 -3.08
CA ASN A 59 -12.38 15.28 -3.62
C ASN A 59 -11.12 15.55 -2.78
N SER A 60 -10.98 14.91 -1.62
CA SER A 60 -9.83 15.07 -0.74
C SER A 60 -8.76 14.05 -1.09
N LYS A 61 -7.52 14.50 -1.30
CA LYS A 61 -6.45 13.59 -1.68
C LYS A 61 -5.82 12.93 -0.45
N MET A 62 -5.31 11.71 -0.60
CA MET A 62 -4.70 10.97 0.51
C MET A 62 -3.44 11.67 1.06
N ASP A 63 -2.67 12.34 0.21
CA ASP A 63 -1.48 13.11 0.59
C ASP A 63 -1.83 14.33 1.46
N GLU A 64 -2.94 15.02 1.16
CA GLU A 64 -3.45 16.13 1.98
C GLU A 64 -3.82 15.67 3.40
N CYS A 65 -4.37 14.45 3.53
CA CYS A 65 -4.70 13.85 4.82
C CYS A 65 -3.46 13.58 5.68
N CYS A 66 -2.30 13.41 5.05
CA CYS A 66 -1.03 13.13 5.72
C CYS A 66 -0.29 14.40 6.12
N ALA A 67 -0.28 15.40 5.23
CA ALA A 67 0.56 16.59 5.32
C ALA A 67 -0.01 17.70 6.22
N SER A 68 -1.35 17.90 6.22
CA SER A 68 -1.94 18.99 6.99
C SER A 68 -2.01 18.68 8.48
N GLU A 69 -1.68 19.65 9.34
CA GLU A 69 -1.92 19.56 10.79
C GLU A 69 -3.42 19.75 11.11
N VAL A 70 -4.09 20.66 10.41
CA VAL A 70 -5.51 20.98 10.61
C VAL A 70 -6.35 20.40 9.48
N TRP A 71 -7.42 19.69 9.84
CA TRP A 71 -8.40 19.19 8.87
C TRP A 71 -9.57 20.16 8.74
N SER A 72 -9.75 20.74 7.56
CA SER A 72 -10.75 21.78 7.29
C SER A 72 -12.07 21.25 6.71
N THR A 73 -12.07 20.07 6.07
CA THR A 73 -13.26 19.54 5.40
C THR A 73 -14.23 18.88 6.39
N PRO A 74 -15.48 19.33 6.50
CA PRO A 74 -16.42 18.71 7.44
C PRO A 74 -16.83 17.31 6.96
N LEU A 75 -16.46 16.27 7.70
CA LEU A 75 -16.84 14.88 7.39
C LEU A 75 -18.29 14.56 7.76
N LEU A 76 -18.86 15.32 8.69
CA LEU A 76 -20.27 15.26 9.06
C LEU A 76 -21.10 16.25 8.23
N PRO A 77 -22.40 15.99 8.03
CA PRO A 77 -23.10 14.77 8.44
C PRO A 77 -22.76 13.56 7.56
N ILE A 78 -22.94 12.35 8.12
CA ILE A 78 -22.92 11.08 7.38
C ILE A 78 -24.34 10.51 7.31
N CYS A 79 -24.68 9.83 6.22
CA CYS A 79 -26.04 9.33 5.96
C CYS A 79 -26.07 7.80 5.96
N TYR A 80 -27.13 7.16 6.41
CA TYR A 80 -27.30 5.70 6.28
C TYR A 80 -28.71 5.32 5.87
N GLN A 81 -28.88 4.14 5.27
CA GLN A 81 -30.17 3.68 4.77
C GLN A 81 -30.91 2.80 5.79
N VAL A 82 -32.20 3.05 5.97
CA VAL A 82 -33.14 2.21 6.72
C VAL A 82 -34.36 1.94 5.83
N GLY A 83 -34.45 0.71 5.30
CA GLY A 83 -35.43 0.42 4.25
C GLY A 83 -35.27 1.39 3.08
N ASN A 84 -36.33 2.16 2.79
CA ASN A 84 -36.33 3.17 1.72
C ASN A 84 -36.05 4.60 2.22
N SER A 85 -35.70 4.77 3.50
CA SER A 85 -35.46 6.09 4.11
C SER A 85 -33.98 6.31 4.39
N THR A 86 -33.49 7.51 4.08
CA THR A 86 -32.13 7.94 4.46
C THR A 86 -32.15 8.67 5.80
N LYS A 87 -31.38 8.17 6.77
CA LYS A 87 -31.15 8.79 8.08
C LYS A 87 -29.81 9.51 8.10
N ILE A 88 -29.65 10.46 9.01
CA ILE A 88 -28.49 11.37 9.04
C ILE A 88 -27.91 11.46 10.45
N ILE A 89 -26.60 11.27 10.57
CA ILE A 89 -25.84 11.49 11.80
C ILE A 89 -25.09 12.82 11.67
N ARG A 90 -25.33 13.72 12.62
CA ARG A 90 -24.76 15.09 12.64
C ARG A 90 -23.62 15.28 13.63
N SER A 91 -23.45 14.37 14.57
CA SER A 91 -22.44 14.41 15.63
C SER A 91 -21.99 13.00 15.97
N VAL A 92 -20.75 12.87 16.44
CA VAL A 92 -20.18 11.61 16.92
C VAL A 92 -19.66 11.80 18.34
N GLN A 93 -19.96 10.86 19.23
CA GLN A 93 -19.64 10.90 20.66
C GLN A 93 -18.29 10.23 20.92
N LEU A 94 -17.24 11.05 21.08
CA LEU A 94 -15.86 10.55 21.22
C LEU A 94 -15.62 9.79 22.54
N ASP A 95 -16.41 10.08 23.58
CA ASP A 95 -16.36 9.48 24.91
C ASP A 95 -16.95 8.06 25.00
N LYS A 96 -17.87 7.70 24.10
CA LYS A 96 -18.48 6.36 24.06
C LYS A 96 -17.69 5.38 23.20
N SER A 97 -17.80 4.07 23.41
CA SER A 97 -17.20 3.12 22.45
C SER A 97 -17.91 3.19 21.09
N LEU A 98 -17.19 2.92 19.99
CA LEU A 98 -17.78 2.91 18.64
C LEU A 98 -18.93 1.90 18.53
N ALA A 99 -18.76 0.72 19.13
CA ALA A 99 -19.76 -0.34 19.10
C ALA A 99 -21.07 0.12 19.78
N LEU A 100 -20.97 0.70 20.98
CA LEU A 100 -22.14 1.19 21.72
C LEU A 100 -22.87 2.29 20.94
N GLU A 101 -22.12 3.24 20.38
CA GLU A 101 -22.71 4.35 19.64
C GLU A 101 -23.41 3.88 18.36
N VAL A 102 -22.82 2.93 17.63
CA VAL A 102 -23.45 2.32 16.45
C VAL A 102 -24.73 1.56 16.85
N ASP A 103 -24.69 0.77 17.93
CA ASP A 103 -25.86 0.01 18.39
C ASP A 103 -26.99 0.94 18.89
N GLU A 104 -26.67 2.06 19.54
CA GLU A 104 -27.64 3.10 19.93
C GLU A 104 -28.29 3.77 18.71
N VAL A 105 -27.48 4.16 17.70
CA VAL A 105 -27.98 4.79 16.46
C VAL A 105 -28.90 3.86 15.67
N LEU A 106 -28.65 2.56 15.75
CA LEU A 106 -29.41 1.52 15.04
C LEU A 106 -30.54 0.93 15.87
N LEU A 107 -30.73 1.38 17.12
CA LEU A 107 -31.72 0.81 18.03
C LEU A 107 -33.13 0.95 17.45
N GLY A 108 -33.80 -0.19 17.23
CA GLY A 108 -35.15 -0.24 16.67
C GLY A 108 -35.24 -0.05 15.15
N GLU A 109 -34.12 0.18 14.47
CA GLU A 109 -34.07 0.36 13.02
C GLU A 109 -33.77 -0.98 12.31
N LYS A 110 -34.47 -1.26 11.21
CA LYS A 110 -34.21 -2.44 10.37
C LYS A 110 -33.16 -2.11 9.31
N VAL A 111 -31.90 -2.24 9.69
CA VAL A 111 -30.74 -1.94 8.82
C VAL A 111 -30.10 -3.22 8.31
N SER A 112 -29.71 -3.24 7.03
CA SER A 112 -28.99 -4.39 6.47
C SER A 112 -27.61 -4.51 7.10
N GLU A 113 -27.07 -5.73 7.11
CA GLU A 113 -25.72 -5.96 7.63
C GLU A 113 -24.65 -5.16 6.89
N GLU A 114 -24.80 -5.01 5.57
CA GLU A 114 -23.91 -4.21 4.73
C GLU A 114 -23.91 -2.73 5.13
N GLU A 115 -25.10 -2.16 5.33
CA GLU A 115 -25.22 -0.76 5.72
C GLU A 115 -24.71 -0.54 7.14
N ARG A 116 -24.92 -1.49 8.06
CA ARG A 116 -24.33 -1.45 9.42
C ARG A 116 -22.80 -1.42 9.36
N ILE A 117 -22.19 -2.29 8.54
CA ILE A 117 -20.73 -2.35 8.37
C ILE A 117 -20.20 -1.06 7.73
N SER A 118 -20.86 -0.55 6.68
CA SER A 118 -20.53 0.71 6.03
C SER A 118 -20.64 1.91 6.97
N LEU A 119 -21.69 1.95 7.80
CA LEU A 119 -21.88 2.99 8.81
C LEU A 119 -20.76 2.94 9.87
N CYS A 120 -20.45 1.76 10.39
CA CYS A 120 -19.36 1.56 11.34
C CYS A 120 -18.02 2.07 10.79
N ALA A 121 -17.69 1.75 9.52
CA ALA A 121 -16.47 2.22 8.87
C ALA A 121 -16.42 3.75 8.74
N ARG A 122 -17.54 4.39 8.39
CA ARG A 122 -17.64 5.86 8.27
C ARG A 122 -17.56 6.57 9.62
N MET A 123 -18.26 6.07 10.64
CA MET A 123 -18.17 6.61 12.00
C MET A 123 -16.75 6.50 12.54
N ARG A 124 -16.09 5.35 12.36
CA ARG A 124 -14.69 5.17 12.76
C ARG A 124 -13.75 6.17 12.08
N LEU A 125 -13.92 6.37 10.77
CA LEU A 125 -13.16 7.36 10.01
C LEU A 125 -13.38 8.78 10.55
N VAL A 126 -14.63 9.20 10.79
CA VAL A 126 -14.93 10.51 11.40
C VAL A 126 -14.21 10.70 12.72
N ARG A 127 -14.22 9.69 13.59
CA ARG A 127 -13.56 9.73 14.92
C ARG A 127 -12.04 9.80 14.81
N ALA A 128 -11.47 9.01 13.90
CA ALA A 128 -10.03 8.99 13.67
C ALA A 128 -9.51 10.31 13.09
N PHE A 129 -10.32 11.00 12.27
CA PHE A 129 -9.92 12.26 11.64
C PHE A 129 -9.79 13.44 12.62
N CYS A 130 -10.22 13.29 13.87
CA CYS A 130 -10.03 14.26 14.95
C CYS A 130 -8.54 14.47 15.31
N THR A 131 -7.65 13.55 14.94
CA THR A 131 -6.20 13.65 15.20
C THR A 131 -5.40 13.44 13.92
N VAL A 132 -4.20 14.04 13.85
CA VAL A 132 -3.28 13.85 12.72
C VAL A 132 -2.89 12.37 12.58
N GLU A 133 -2.60 11.71 13.69
CA GLU A 133 -2.23 10.30 13.72
C GLU A 133 -3.37 9.40 13.25
N GLY A 134 -4.59 9.63 13.75
CA GLY A 134 -5.78 8.89 13.31
C GLY A 134 -6.06 9.06 11.82
N ARG A 135 -5.91 10.27 11.24
CA ARG A 135 -6.00 10.49 9.78
C ARG A 135 -5.01 9.63 9.01
N ARG A 136 -3.74 9.66 9.42
CA ARG A 136 -2.67 8.88 8.80
C ARG A 136 -2.94 7.38 8.91
N MET A 137 -3.43 6.90 10.05
CA MET A 137 -3.84 5.51 10.24
C MET A 137 -5.02 5.12 9.34
N CYS A 138 -5.96 6.03 9.05
CA CYS A 138 -6.99 5.77 8.05
C CYS A 138 -6.39 5.57 6.65
N VAL A 139 -5.40 6.37 6.25
CA VAL A 139 -4.71 6.21 4.95
C VAL A 139 -4.04 4.83 4.89
N VAL A 140 -3.31 4.45 5.93
CA VAL A 140 -2.67 3.12 6.05
C VAL A 140 -3.71 2.00 5.96
N ALA A 141 -4.82 2.11 6.70
CA ALA A 141 -5.90 1.12 6.67
C ALA A 141 -6.51 0.98 5.26
N ARG A 142 -6.70 2.09 4.54
CA ARG A 142 -7.21 2.07 3.16
C ARG A 142 -6.26 1.33 2.22
N LEU A 143 -4.95 1.62 2.27
CA LEU A 143 -3.92 0.98 1.45
C LEU A 143 -3.81 -0.53 1.72
N LEU A 144 -3.81 -0.91 3.01
CA LEU A 144 -3.81 -2.31 3.41
C LEU A 144 -5.07 -3.04 2.93
N ALA A 145 -6.25 -2.46 3.15
CA ALA A 145 -7.51 -3.08 2.73
C ALA A 145 -7.58 -3.25 1.21
N LEU A 146 -7.17 -2.23 0.43
CA LEU A 146 -7.03 -2.32 -1.03
C LEU A 146 -6.10 -3.48 -1.42
N SER A 147 -4.90 -3.56 -0.82
CA SER A 147 -3.95 -4.64 -1.10
C SER A 147 -4.53 -6.03 -0.81
N VAL A 148 -5.24 -6.18 0.31
CA VAL A 148 -5.88 -7.46 0.70
C VAL A 148 -6.94 -7.86 -0.32
N LEU A 149 -7.80 -6.92 -0.72
CA LEU A 149 -8.86 -7.15 -1.71
C LEU A 149 -8.29 -7.50 -3.08
N VAL A 150 -7.23 -6.82 -3.52
CA VAL A 150 -6.53 -7.09 -4.77
C VAL A 150 -5.92 -8.50 -4.78
N TYR A 151 -5.21 -8.90 -3.71
CA TYR A 151 -4.67 -10.26 -3.61
C TYR A 151 -5.76 -11.32 -3.45
N SER A 152 -6.90 -10.95 -2.88
CA SER A 152 -8.05 -11.84 -2.68
C SER A 152 -9.15 -11.61 -3.72
N ARG A 153 -8.79 -11.14 -4.93
CA ARG A 153 -9.74 -10.74 -5.99
C ARG A 153 -10.77 -11.79 -6.38
N THR A 154 -10.49 -13.08 -6.13
CA THR A 154 -11.44 -14.17 -6.36
C THR A 154 -12.67 -14.11 -5.45
N LEU A 155 -12.63 -13.30 -4.39
CA LEU A 155 -13.75 -13.04 -3.49
C LEU A 155 -14.66 -11.88 -3.94
N LEU A 156 -14.32 -11.23 -5.05
CA LEU A 156 -15.00 -10.04 -5.55
C LEU A 156 -15.57 -10.28 -6.93
N GLU A 157 -16.67 -9.59 -7.22
CA GLU A 157 -17.12 -9.43 -8.60
C GLU A 157 -16.24 -8.38 -9.32
N GLU A 158 -16.06 -8.54 -10.63
CA GLU A 158 -15.13 -7.71 -11.39
C GLU A 158 -15.48 -6.21 -11.34
N TRP A 159 -16.77 -5.88 -11.38
CA TRP A 159 -17.23 -4.49 -11.27
C TRP A 159 -16.92 -3.87 -9.89
N GLN A 160 -16.94 -4.66 -8.81
CA GLN A 160 -16.58 -4.19 -7.47
C GLN A 160 -15.09 -3.83 -7.42
N LEU A 161 -14.24 -4.71 -7.96
CA LEU A 161 -12.82 -4.46 -8.06
C LEU A 161 -12.53 -3.20 -8.91
N ASN A 162 -13.21 -3.06 -10.05
CA ASN A 162 -13.07 -1.89 -10.92
C ASN A 162 -13.52 -0.58 -10.25
N SER A 163 -14.62 -0.62 -9.51
CA SER A 163 -15.13 0.54 -8.77
C SER A 163 -14.14 1.00 -7.69
N MET A 164 -13.48 0.06 -7.01
CA MET A 164 -12.45 0.39 -6.03
C MET A 164 -11.16 0.90 -6.66
N LEU A 165 -10.79 0.39 -7.84
CA LEU A 165 -9.60 0.79 -8.61
C LEU A 165 -9.92 1.88 -9.64
N TYR A 166 -10.62 2.93 -9.21
CA TYR A 166 -10.97 4.08 -10.05
C TYR A 166 -9.74 4.77 -10.66
N ASP A 167 -9.97 5.61 -11.66
CA ASP A 167 -8.90 6.08 -12.55
C ASP A 167 -7.78 6.83 -11.86
N SER A 168 -8.10 7.77 -10.95
CA SER A 168 -7.09 8.57 -10.24
C SER A 168 -6.43 7.89 -9.02
N LEU A 169 -6.77 6.63 -8.72
CA LEU A 169 -6.29 5.96 -7.51
C LEU A 169 -4.77 5.76 -7.53
N VAL A 170 -4.21 5.38 -8.68
CA VAL A 170 -2.77 5.10 -8.80
C VAL A 170 -1.95 6.37 -8.59
N GLU A 171 -2.41 7.49 -9.15
CA GLU A 171 -1.84 8.82 -8.99
C GLU A 171 -1.90 9.25 -7.52
N GLU A 172 -3.04 9.05 -6.85
CA GLU A 172 -3.20 9.35 -5.43
C GLU A 172 -2.25 8.53 -4.54
N ILE A 173 -2.11 7.24 -4.79
CA ILE A 173 -1.17 6.38 -4.05
C ILE A 173 0.27 6.80 -4.32
N SER A 174 0.60 7.14 -5.57
CA SER A 174 1.97 7.55 -5.95
C SER A 174 2.36 8.88 -5.30
N ARG A 175 1.42 9.83 -5.14
CA ARG A 175 1.67 11.09 -4.42
C ARG A 175 2.06 10.89 -2.96
N LEU A 176 1.60 9.81 -2.30
CA LEU A 176 2.00 9.49 -0.92
C LEU A 176 3.50 9.26 -0.78
N LEU A 177 4.18 8.81 -1.83
CA LEU A 177 5.62 8.60 -1.84
C LEU A 177 6.41 9.92 -1.78
N LEU A 178 5.78 11.02 -2.21
CA LEU A 178 6.36 12.36 -2.26
C LEU A 178 6.03 13.20 -1.03
N VAL A 179 5.22 12.68 -0.11
CA VAL A 179 4.88 13.38 1.12
C VAL A 179 6.14 13.58 1.94
N ASP A 180 6.53 14.84 2.10
CA ASP A 180 7.64 15.27 2.94
C ASP A 180 7.08 15.91 4.22
N ILE A 181 7.07 15.13 5.29
CA ILE A 181 6.61 15.57 6.61
C ILE A 181 7.83 15.49 7.50
N ALA A 182 8.37 16.65 7.85
CA ALA A 182 9.42 16.76 8.84
C ALA A 182 8.82 17.02 10.23
N PRO A 183 9.29 16.33 11.29
CA PRO A 183 10.21 15.19 11.24
C PRO A 183 9.51 13.94 10.66
N SER A 184 10.25 13.15 9.87
CA SER A 184 9.75 11.89 9.30
C SER A 184 9.45 10.91 10.43
N GLY A 185 8.18 10.87 10.85
CA GLY A 185 7.71 9.93 11.86
C GLY A 185 7.57 8.52 11.29
N VAL A 186 7.62 7.51 12.17
CA VAL A 186 7.42 6.08 11.85
C VAL A 186 6.18 5.84 10.99
N LEU A 187 5.13 6.61 11.21
CA LEU A 187 3.88 6.49 10.46
C LEU A 187 3.99 7.00 9.00
N VAL A 188 4.85 7.98 8.72
CA VAL A 188 5.11 8.46 7.35
C VAL A 188 5.85 7.40 6.56
N ASP A 189 6.88 6.78 7.16
CA ASP A 189 7.57 5.63 6.57
C ASP A 189 6.60 4.46 6.31
N THR A 190 5.68 4.22 7.26
CA THR A 190 4.62 3.20 7.11
C THR A 190 3.70 3.52 5.92
N ILE A 191 3.25 4.77 5.76
CA ILE A 191 2.42 5.19 4.63
C ILE A 191 3.16 4.95 3.31
N LYS A 192 4.42 5.37 3.19
CA LYS A 192 5.23 5.19 1.98
C LYS A 192 5.45 3.71 1.67
N THR A 193 5.72 2.91 2.70
CA THR A 193 5.88 1.45 2.59
C THR A 193 4.60 0.78 2.10
N GLU A 194 3.44 1.12 2.67
CA GLU A 194 2.15 0.55 2.25
C GLU A 194 1.69 1.07 0.88
N ALA A 195 2.07 2.28 0.48
CA ALA A 195 1.84 2.80 -0.86
C ALA A 195 2.58 1.94 -1.90
N LEU A 196 3.88 1.67 -1.70
CA LEU A 196 4.65 0.79 -2.58
C LEU A 196 4.06 -0.63 -2.67
N LYS A 197 3.65 -1.20 -1.54
CA LYS A 197 3.02 -2.53 -1.50
C LYS A 197 1.67 -2.54 -2.23
N THR A 198 0.88 -1.48 -2.10
CA THR A 198 -0.41 -1.36 -2.79
C THR A 198 -0.21 -1.25 -4.30
N LEU A 199 0.72 -0.41 -4.76
CA LEU A 199 1.09 -0.33 -6.19
C LEU A 199 1.59 -1.69 -6.72
N THR A 200 2.40 -2.40 -5.92
CA THR A 200 2.86 -3.76 -6.26
C THR A 200 1.67 -4.72 -6.43
N SER A 201 0.67 -4.64 -5.54
CA SER A 201 -0.53 -5.47 -5.65
C SER A 201 -1.32 -5.15 -6.93
N ILE A 202 -1.43 -3.86 -7.31
CA ILE A 202 -2.13 -3.43 -8.52
C ILE A 202 -1.43 -3.95 -9.78
N ILE A 203 -0.09 -3.89 -9.84
CA ILE A 203 0.67 -4.45 -10.97
C ILE A 203 0.42 -5.97 -11.10
N SER A 204 0.33 -6.67 -9.96
CA SER A 204 0.09 -8.13 -9.96
C SER A 204 -1.30 -8.54 -10.46
N LEU A 205 -2.21 -7.58 -10.71
CA LEU A 205 -3.49 -7.87 -11.35
C LEU A 205 -3.36 -8.22 -12.84
N ASP A 206 -2.25 -7.83 -13.46
CA ASP A 206 -1.98 -8.00 -14.88
C ASP A 206 -2.96 -7.24 -15.78
N ARG A 207 -3.11 -5.94 -15.48
CA ARG A 207 -3.97 -5.01 -16.24
C ARG A 207 -3.11 -3.94 -16.91
N PRO A 208 -2.81 -4.06 -18.22
CA PRO A 208 -1.85 -3.21 -18.92
C PRO A 208 -2.09 -1.70 -18.74
N ALA A 209 -3.35 -1.26 -18.82
CA ALA A 209 -3.70 0.15 -18.63
C ALA A 209 -3.29 0.67 -17.24
N LYS A 210 -3.53 -0.10 -16.16
CA LYS A 210 -3.16 0.32 -14.80
C LYS A 210 -1.65 0.17 -14.57
N GLN A 211 -1.01 -0.85 -15.12
CA GLN A 211 0.45 -1.04 -15.06
C GLN A 211 1.19 0.16 -15.68
N ASN A 212 0.72 0.65 -16.84
CA ASN A 212 1.32 1.81 -17.52
C ASN A 212 1.17 3.09 -16.71
N VAL A 213 0.00 3.32 -16.09
CA VAL A 213 -0.18 4.48 -15.19
C VAL A 213 0.77 4.40 -13.99
N VAL A 214 1.06 3.20 -13.46
CA VAL A 214 2.07 3.05 -12.39
C VAL A 214 3.47 3.42 -12.88
N VAL A 215 3.86 2.97 -14.08
CA VAL A 215 5.16 3.33 -14.71
C VAL A 215 5.30 4.85 -14.85
N GLU A 216 4.26 5.50 -15.37
CA GLU A 216 4.22 6.95 -15.57
C GLU A 216 4.28 7.73 -14.25
N CYS A 217 3.43 7.39 -13.28
CA CYS A 217 3.36 8.09 -11.99
C CYS A 217 4.65 7.99 -11.17
N LEU A 218 5.37 6.88 -11.29
CA LEU A 218 6.65 6.67 -10.62
C LEU A 218 7.84 7.25 -11.41
N GLY A 219 7.61 7.72 -12.63
CA GLY A 219 8.66 8.12 -13.57
C GLY A 219 9.65 6.98 -13.81
N ALA A 220 9.19 5.73 -13.88
CA ALA A 220 10.06 4.56 -13.91
C ALA A 220 10.92 4.50 -15.19
N ASN A 221 10.57 5.24 -16.23
CA ASN A 221 11.33 5.40 -17.47
C ASN A 221 12.37 6.54 -17.43
N SER A 222 12.57 7.19 -16.28
CA SER A 222 13.44 8.36 -16.15
C SER A 222 14.50 8.17 -15.08
N TYR A 223 15.74 8.57 -15.38
CA TYR A 223 16.84 8.63 -14.42
C TYR A 223 16.57 9.57 -13.24
N HIS A 224 15.74 10.60 -13.47
CA HIS A 224 15.23 11.52 -12.46
C HIS A 224 13.82 11.15 -11.99
N GLY A 225 13.36 9.93 -12.29
CA GLY A 225 12.13 9.38 -11.73
C GLY A 225 12.25 9.09 -10.24
N PHE A 226 11.10 8.81 -9.61
CA PHE A 226 11.08 8.39 -8.22
C PHE A 226 11.86 7.07 -8.04
N MET A 227 11.64 6.08 -8.93
CA MET A 227 12.25 4.75 -8.82
C MET A 227 13.78 4.82 -8.80
N ALA A 228 14.37 5.46 -9.81
CA ALA A 228 15.82 5.57 -9.92
C ALA A 228 16.45 6.27 -8.71
N ARG A 229 15.85 7.37 -8.22
CA ARG A 229 16.32 8.05 -7.01
C ARG A 229 16.19 7.16 -5.76
N ALA A 230 15.05 6.54 -5.55
CA ALA A 230 14.80 5.74 -4.35
C ALA A 230 15.74 4.54 -4.27
N VAL A 231 16.03 3.87 -5.40
CA VAL A 231 16.99 2.76 -5.45
C VAL A 231 18.40 3.25 -5.16
N ARG A 232 18.84 4.37 -5.76
CA ARG A 232 20.17 4.93 -5.47
C ARG A 232 20.36 5.28 -4.00
N ILE A 233 19.34 5.89 -3.37
CA ILE A 233 19.41 6.20 -1.92
C ILE A 233 19.47 4.90 -1.11
N CYS A 234 18.67 3.89 -1.44
CA CYS A 234 18.74 2.58 -0.79
C CYS A 234 20.11 1.92 -0.93
N VAL A 235 20.73 1.99 -2.11
CA VAL A 235 22.09 1.46 -2.35
C VAL A 235 23.09 2.17 -1.46
N GLU A 236 23.01 3.50 -1.37
CA GLU A 236 23.90 4.28 -0.52
C GLU A 236 23.73 3.93 0.96
N ASP A 237 22.48 3.84 1.44
CA ASP A 237 22.17 3.43 2.81
C ASP A 237 22.68 2.01 3.13
N LEU A 238 22.55 1.08 2.17
CA LEU A 238 23.08 -0.28 2.29
C LEU A 238 24.61 -0.30 2.36
N ARG A 239 25.30 0.46 1.49
CA ARG A 239 26.77 0.50 1.44
C ARG A 239 27.36 1.14 2.69
N ARG A 240 26.70 2.15 3.25
CA ARG A 240 27.13 2.82 4.49
C ARG A 240 26.71 2.08 5.76
N GLY A 241 25.89 1.04 5.65
CA GLY A 241 25.32 0.35 6.82
C GLY A 241 24.35 1.21 7.62
N THR A 242 23.75 2.24 7.01
CA THR A 242 22.83 3.19 7.65
C THR A 242 21.36 2.85 7.41
N LEU A 243 21.07 1.79 6.65
CA LEU A 243 19.70 1.35 6.39
C LEU A 243 18.96 1.02 7.69
N GLY A 244 17.79 1.64 7.91
CA GLY A 244 16.99 1.50 9.12
C GLY A 244 17.40 2.41 10.29
N MET A 245 18.46 3.22 10.14
CA MET A 245 18.82 4.22 11.14
C MET A 245 17.91 5.46 11.05
N PRO A 246 17.76 6.23 12.15
CA PRO A 246 17.00 7.47 12.14
C PRO A 246 17.47 8.43 11.03
N GLY A 247 16.52 8.94 10.24
CA GLY A 247 16.82 9.82 9.09
C GLY A 247 17.14 9.10 7.78
N HIS A 248 17.26 7.77 7.79
CA HIS A 248 17.48 6.94 6.60
C HIS A 248 16.24 6.10 6.26
N ASN A 249 16.23 5.48 5.08
CA ASN A 249 15.11 4.62 4.69
C ASN A 249 14.99 3.40 5.61
N SER A 250 13.76 3.00 5.91
CA SER A 250 13.55 1.76 6.66
C SER A 250 13.82 0.53 5.80
N VAL A 251 14.20 -0.58 6.45
CA VAL A 251 14.33 -1.88 5.80
C VAL A 251 13.00 -2.30 5.14
N GLN A 252 11.87 -1.94 5.74
CA GLN A 252 10.54 -2.28 5.25
C GLN A 252 10.21 -1.53 3.95
N PHE A 253 10.52 -0.24 3.89
CA PHE A 253 10.37 0.58 2.70
C PHE A 253 11.21 0.03 1.55
N CYS A 254 12.51 -0.20 1.77
CA CYS A 254 13.40 -0.74 0.74
C CYS A 254 12.95 -2.15 0.30
N THR A 255 12.47 -2.98 1.21
CA THR A 255 11.93 -4.31 0.87
C THR A 255 10.70 -4.20 -0.05
N ALA A 256 9.83 -3.23 0.21
CA ALA A 256 8.67 -2.94 -0.65
C ALA A 256 9.11 -2.38 -2.01
N LEU A 257 10.11 -1.49 -2.05
CA LEU A 257 10.68 -0.94 -3.28
C LEU A 257 11.26 -2.03 -4.19
N PHE A 258 12.08 -2.93 -3.66
CA PHE A 258 12.62 -4.06 -4.44
C PHE A 258 11.54 -5.05 -4.86
N SER A 259 10.49 -5.23 -4.05
CA SER A 259 9.32 -6.02 -4.46
C SER A 259 8.60 -5.37 -5.65
N LEU A 260 8.48 -4.05 -5.65
CA LEU A 260 7.85 -3.29 -6.75
C LEU A 260 8.68 -3.39 -8.03
N LEU A 261 10.00 -3.20 -7.94
CA LEU A 261 10.94 -3.36 -9.07
C LEU A 261 10.80 -4.73 -9.74
N TYR A 262 10.74 -5.79 -8.94
CA TYR A 262 10.57 -7.15 -9.46
C TYR A 262 9.27 -7.32 -10.25
N HIS A 263 8.15 -6.76 -9.77
CA HIS A 263 6.88 -6.85 -10.49
C HIS A 263 6.84 -5.94 -11.72
N LEU A 264 7.49 -4.78 -11.67
CA LEU A 264 7.64 -3.90 -12.83
C LEU A 264 8.48 -4.56 -13.93
N ALA A 265 9.61 -5.16 -13.58
CA ALA A 265 10.46 -5.86 -14.55
C ALA A 265 9.74 -7.01 -15.24
N GLY A 266 8.77 -7.64 -14.57
CA GLY A 266 8.07 -8.84 -15.05
C GLY A 266 7.08 -8.64 -16.20
N PHE A 267 6.81 -7.41 -16.65
CA PHE A 267 5.99 -7.14 -17.84
C PHE A 267 6.73 -6.21 -18.80
N ASP A 268 6.46 -6.35 -20.10
CA ASP A 268 7.27 -5.76 -21.20
C ASP A 268 7.58 -4.26 -21.00
N ASN A 269 6.54 -3.40 -20.96
CA ASN A 269 6.73 -1.95 -20.82
C ASN A 269 7.41 -1.55 -19.51
N GLY A 270 7.22 -2.33 -18.43
CA GLY A 270 7.84 -2.06 -17.14
C GLY A 270 9.33 -2.39 -17.17
N GLY A 271 9.71 -3.52 -17.79
CA GLY A 271 11.10 -3.88 -18.04
C GLY A 271 11.84 -2.84 -18.88
N ASP A 272 11.26 -2.43 -20.01
CA ASP A 272 11.82 -1.40 -20.90
C ASP A 272 12.01 -0.05 -20.18
N ALA A 273 11.04 0.34 -19.35
CA ALA A 273 11.15 1.54 -18.53
C ALA A 273 12.31 1.44 -17.53
N LEU A 274 12.47 0.30 -16.85
CA LEU A 274 13.55 0.11 -15.87
C LEU A 274 14.94 0.11 -16.54
N VAL A 275 15.07 -0.44 -17.74
CA VAL A 275 16.31 -0.34 -18.55
C VAL A 275 16.61 1.13 -18.87
N SER A 276 15.59 1.87 -19.30
CA SER A 276 15.71 3.28 -19.69
C SER A 276 16.15 4.22 -18.55
N CYS A 277 15.88 3.86 -17.28
CA CYS A 277 16.28 4.67 -16.12
C CYS A 277 17.67 4.33 -15.53
N ALA A 278 18.46 3.50 -16.23
CA ALA A 278 19.84 3.14 -15.89
C ALA A 278 20.01 2.49 -14.50
N LEU A 279 19.05 1.65 -14.09
CA LEU A 279 19.09 0.96 -12.80
C LEU A 279 20.12 -0.18 -12.72
N THR A 280 20.62 -0.67 -13.86
CA THR A 280 21.55 -1.80 -13.93
C THR A 280 22.79 -1.60 -13.04
N GLU A 281 23.42 -0.41 -13.10
CA GLU A 281 24.57 -0.06 -12.26
C GLU A 281 24.20 -0.11 -10.76
N SER A 282 23.08 0.51 -10.40
CA SER A 282 22.63 0.59 -9.01
C SER A 282 22.32 -0.79 -8.43
N LEU A 283 21.69 -1.67 -9.21
CA LEU A 283 21.39 -3.05 -8.80
C LEU A 283 22.67 -3.89 -8.69
N LEU A 284 23.61 -3.75 -9.63
CA LEU A 284 24.92 -4.42 -9.55
C LEU A 284 25.70 -3.97 -8.32
N ALA A 285 25.62 -2.69 -7.93
CA ALA A 285 26.24 -2.18 -6.71
C ALA A 285 25.66 -2.84 -5.43
N VAL A 286 24.37 -3.19 -5.40
CA VAL A 286 23.81 -4.00 -4.29
C VAL A 286 24.42 -5.38 -4.25
N VAL A 287 24.56 -6.02 -5.41
CA VAL A 287 25.10 -7.39 -5.50
C VAL A 287 26.58 -7.44 -5.12
N GLY A 288 27.36 -6.47 -5.56
CA GLY A 288 28.79 -6.36 -5.24
C GLY A 288 29.09 -5.85 -3.82
N CYS A 289 28.08 -5.49 -3.03
CA CYS A 289 28.30 -5.04 -1.66
C CYS A 289 28.61 -6.25 -0.75
N GLU A 290 29.88 -6.41 -0.38
CA GLU A 290 30.34 -7.52 0.46
C GLU A 290 29.99 -7.33 1.94
N SER A 291 29.93 -6.08 2.39
CA SER A 291 29.67 -5.69 3.78
C SER A 291 28.19 -5.65 4.15
N VAL A 292 27.29 -6.19 3.32
CA VAL A 292 25.85 -6.23 3.63
C VAL A 292 25.62 -7.14 4.84
N PRO A 293 24.98 -6.66 5.92
CA PRO A 293 24.62 -7.48 7.06
C PRO A 293 23.81 -8.71 6.65
N LEU A 294 23.97 -9.83 7.36
CA LEU A 294 23.30 -11.09 7.01
C LEU A 294 21.77 -10.93 6.97
N GLU A 295 21.19 -10.09 7.85
CA GLU A 295 19.76 -9.79 7.87
C GLU A 295 19.28 -9.09 6.59
N GLN A 296 20.18 -8.44 5.87
CA GLN A 296 19.92 -7.63 4.68
C GLN A 296 20.39 -8.33 3.38
N ILE A 297 20.96 -9.55 3.46
CA ILE A 297 21.45 -10.29 2.30
C ILE A 297 20.37 -10.54 1.24
N SER A 298 19.10 -10.55 1.65
CA SER A 298 17.96 -10.71 0.75
C SER A 298 17.82 -9.57 -0.28
N PHE A 299 18.44 -8.40 -0.06
CA PHE A 299 18.49 -7.34 -1.06
C PHE A 299 19.35 -7.74 -2.26
N ALA A 300 20.49 -8.40 -2.04
CA ALA A 300 21.34 -8.90 -3.12
C ALA A 300 20.59 -9.95 -3.95
N THR A 301 19.91 -10.91 -3.31
CA THR A 301 19.16 -11.94 -4.05
C THR A 301 17.97 -11.36 -4.82
N ARG A 302 17.29 -10.33 -4.29
CA ARG A 302 16.25 -9.60 -5.02
C ARG A 302 16.82 -8.80 -6.19
N ALA A 303 17.95 -8.13 -6.01
CA ALA A 303 18.62 -7.37 -7.06
C ALA A 303 19.01 -8.28 -8.23
N VAL A 304 19.57 -9.47 -7.95
CA VAL A 304 19.90 -10.48 -8.97
C VAL A 304 18.66 -10.88 -9.78
N ARG A 305 17.50 -11.11 -9.13
CA ARG A 305 16.26 -11.46 -9.85
C ARG A 305 15.76 -10.36 -10.78
N VAL A 306 15.90 -9.09 -10.38
CA VAL A 306 15.53 -7.96 -11.24
C VAL A 306 16.52 -7.83 -12.40
N LEU A 307 17.82 -7.94 -12.11
CA LEU A 307 18.89 -7.92 -13.12
C LEU A 307 18.74 -9.02 -14.14
N ASP A 308 18.37 -10.24 -13.74
CA ASP A 308 18.17 -11.38 -14.65
C ASP A 308 17.12 -11.04 -15.72
N ILE A 309 15.96 -10.52 -15.28
CA ILE A 309 14.88 -10.08 -16.18
C ILE A 309 15.36 -8.92 -17.07
N MET A 310 15.98 -7.89 -16.50
CA MET A 310 16.47 -6.74 -17.27
C MET A 310 17.56 -7.12 -18.28
N THR A 311 18.45 -8.06 -17.94
CA THR A 311 19.53 -8.54 -18.83
C THR A 311 18.97 -9.31 -20.02
N SER A 312 17.82 -9.98 -19.84
CA SER A 312 17.10 -10.61 -20.96
C SER A 312 16.55 -9.59 -21.97
N LEU A 313 16.31 -8.35 -21.54
CA LEU A 313 15.84 -7.24 -22.39
C LEU A 313 17.02 -6.42 -22.96
N ASP A 314 18.03 -6.12 -22.15
CA ASP A 314 19.23 -5.38 -22.54
C ASP A 314 20.50 -5.94 -21.87
N ALA A 315 21.16 -6.85 -22.59
CA ALA A 315 22.44 -7.41 -22.16
C ALA A 315 23.62 -6.43 -22.29
N ASN A 316 23.48 -5.36 -23.09
CA ASN A 316 24.56 -4.40 -23.31
C ASN A 316 24.78 -3.55 -22.06
N ALA A 317 23.70 -3.08 -21.42
CA ALA A 317 23.81 -2.36 -20.16
C ALA A 317 24.49 -3.20 -19.07
N PHE A 318 24.15 -4.49 -18.96
CA PHE A 318 24.79 -5.39 -18.00
C PHE A 318 26.29 -5.56 -18.27
N THR A 319 26.65 -5.77 -19.54
CA THR A 319 28.05 -5.94 -19.95
C THR A 319 28.86 -4.65 -19.75
N ALA A 320 28.30 -3.50 -20.11
CA ALA A 320 28.93 -2.19 -19.96
C ALA A 320 29.24 -1.84 -18.49
N ASN A 321 28.47 -2.40 -17.54
CA ASN A 321 28.67 -2.21 -16.11
C ASN A 321 29.50 -3.33 -15.45
N ASN A 322 30.28 -4.10 -16.22
CA ASN A 322 31.09 -5.22 -15.74
C ASN A 322 30.29 -6.29 -14.96
N GLY A 323 29.02 -6.49 -15.31
CA GLY A 323 28.09 -7.31 -14.54
C GLY A 323 28.61 -8.73 -14.27
N MET A 324 29.20 -9.39 -15.26
CA MET A 324 29.78 -10.73 -15.10
C MET A 324 30.86 -10.78 -14.00
N ASN A 325 31.76 -9.80 -13.96
CA ASN A 325 32.82 -9.75 -12.97
C ASN A 325 32.26 -9.51 -11.57
N VAL A 326 31.22 -8.68 -11.43
CA VAL A 326 30.53 -8.43 -10.16
C VAL A 326 29.90 -9.73 -9.63
N ILE A 327 29.18 -10.46 -10.48
CA ILE A 327 28.55 -11.73 -10.09
C ILE A 327 29.60 -12.78 -9.71
N ILE A 328 30.65 -12.96 -10.52
CA ILE A 328 31.72 -13.92 -10.24
C ILE A 328 32.43 -13.58 -8.93
N SER A 329 32.79 -12.31 -8.73
CA SER A 329 33.47 -11.88 -7.50
C SER A 329 32.61 -12.19 -6.29
N ARG A 330 31.31 -11.87 -6.33
CA ARG A 330 30.37 -12.15 -5.24
C ARG A 330 30.22 -13.64 -4.93
N LEU A 331 30.27 -14.52 -5.93
CA LEU A 331 30.23 -15.97 -5.75
C LEU A 331 31.57 -16.57 -5.29
N ALA A 332 32.68 -15.90 -5.61
CA ALA A 332 34.03 -16.34 -5.24
C ALA A 332 34.41 -15.99 -3.80
N VAL A 333 33.74 -15.02 -3.17
CA VAL A 333 33.87 -14.73 -1.74
C VAL A 333 33.37 -15.95 -0.95
N ARG A 334 34.32 -16.72 -0.40
CA ARG A 334 34.09 -17.80 0.56
C ARG A 334 34.00 -17.26 1.98
#